data_AF-A0AA46A7M2-F1
#
_entry.id   AF-A0AA46A7M2-F1
#
_cell.length_a   1.000
_cell.length_b   1.000
_cell.length_c   1.000
_cell.angle_alpha   90.00
_cell.angle_beta   90.00
_cell.angle_gamma   90.00
#
_symmetry.space_group_name_H-M   'P 1'
#
loop_
_entity.id
_entity.type
_entity.pdbx_description
1 polymer ?
#
loop_
_entity_poly.entity_id
_entity_poly.type
_entity_poly.pdbx_seq_one_letter_code
_entity_poly.pdbx_strand_id
1 'polypeptide(L)'
;MMTPDEIERGRQLSVEALKQIDREEFDRWYQEQCDRDYWARGQCCAGCDRWISDMGRVGQCKAAGIVSAAEKMTSLGIQAISVPRTPGLPYTRGDFHCGLFKDEFDWSTLDAEYLERIGAMRHGELKPKPIHVREHINERR
;
A
#
# COMPACT_ATOMS: atom_id res chain seq x y z
N MET A 1 45.26 16.18 13.10
CA MET A 1 44.48 15.23 13.90
C MET A 1 43.09 15.80 14.01
N MET A 2 42.04 15.08 13.61
CA MET A 2 40.66 15.57 13.76
C MET A 2 40.34 15.71 15.25
N THR A 3 39.63 16.76 15.60
CA THR A 3 39.15 16.98 16.97
C THR A 3 38.03 15.97 17.29
N PRO A 4 37.79 15.66 18.58
CA PRO A 4 36.68 14.79 18.97
C PRO A 4 35.32 15.25 18.42
N ASP A 5 35.10 16.56 18.32
CA ASP A 5 33.85 17.13 17.78
C ASP A 5 33.70 16.93 16.27
N GLU A 6 34.81 16.99 15.52
CA GLU A 6 34.82 16.68 14.08
C GLU A 6 34.53 15.19 13.83
N ILE A 7 35.06 14.31 14.69
CA ILE A 7 34.80 12.87 14.62
C ILE A 7 33.32 12.58 14.91
N GLU A 8 32.74 13.17 15.96
CA GLU A 8 31.32 12.96 16.30
C GLU A 8 30.38 13.51 15.23
N ARG A 9 30.69 14.68 14.64
CA ARG A 9 29.93 15.21 13.52
C ARG A 9 29.96 14.28 12.31
N GLY A 10 31.13 13.74 11.97
CA GLY A 10 31.27 12.75 10.90
C GLY A 10 30.46 11.47 11.16
N ARG A 11 30.43 11.01 12.41
CA ARG A 11 29.62 9.86 12.82
C ARG A 11 28.12 10.13 12.66
N GLN A 12 27.63 11.30 13.08
CA GLN A 12 26.23 11.68 12.96
C GLN A 12 25.77 11.74 11.49
N LEU A 13 26.56 12.37 10.63
CA LEU A 13 26.29 12.41 9.18
C LEU A 13 26.26 11.01 8.57
N SER A 14 27.17 10.12 8.98
CA SER A 14 27.20 8.73 8.51
C SER A 14 25.96 7.95 8.96
N VAL A 15 25.52 8.15 10.20
CA VAL A 15 24.31 7.52 10.75
C VAL A 15 23.06 8.02 10.03
N GLU A 16 22.97 9.32 9.74
CA GLU A 16 21.85 9.89 9.02
C GLU A 16 21.78 9.40 7.57
N ALA A 17 22.93 9.35 6.88
CA ALA A 17 23.01 8.78 5.54
C ALA A 17 22.59 7.30 5.52
N LEU A 18 23.02 6.49 6.51
CA LEU A 18 22.61 5.10 6.61
C LEU A 18 21.10 4.95 6.82
N LYS A 19 20.50 5.75 7.70
CA LYS A 19 19.05 5.76 7.91
C LYS A 19 18.27 6.09 6.64
N GLN A 20 18.79 6.99 5.82
CA GLN A 20 18.17 7.35 4.55
C GLN A 20 18.24 6.17 3.56
N ILE A 21 19.39 5.50 3.45
CA ILE A 21 19.54 4.31 2.61
C ILE A 21 18.57 3.21 3.06
N ASP A 22 18.52 2.92 4.37
CA ASP A 22 17.60 1.93 4.94
C ASP A 22 16.14 2.28 4.63
N ARG A 23 15.79 3.57 4.67
CA ARG A 23 14.44 4.03 4.36
C ARG A 23 14.10 3.84 2.89
N GLU A 24 15.00 4.22 1.99
CA GLU A 24 14.81 4.07 0.54
C GLU A 24 14.73 2.59 0.14
N GLU A 25 15.52 1.72 0.79
CA GLU A 25 15.43 0.27 0.58
C GLU A 25 14.09 -0.29 1.06
N PHE A 26 13.63 0.12 2.25
CA PHE A 26 12.32 -0.24 2.74
C PHE A 26 11.20 0.22 1.81
N ASP A 27 11.25 1.46 1.32
CA ASP A 27 10.22 2.01 0.44
C ASP A 27 10.17 1.25 -0.91
N ARG A 28 11.33 0.90 -1.49
CA ARG A 28 11.39 0.03 -2.69
C ARG A 28 10.81 -1.35 -2.43
N TRP A 29 11.21 -2.00 -1.34
CA TRP A 29 10.69 -3.31 -0.96
C TRP A 29 9.18 -3.26 -0.75
N TYR A 30 8.69 -2.22 -0.05
CA TYR A 30 7.27 -2.06 0.25
C TYR A 30 6.43 -1.85 -1.00
N GLN A 31 6.91 -1.01 -1.93
CA GLN A 31 6.29 -0.80 -3.24
C GLN A 31 6.15 -2.12 -4.00
N GLU A 32 7.21 -2.91 -4.09
CA GLU A 32 7.19 -4.21 -4.77
C GLU A 32 6.21 -5.20 -4.12
N GLN A 33 6.09 -5.18 -2.79
CA GLN A 33 5.09 -5.99 -2.08
C GLN A 33 3.66 -5.56 -2.40
N CYS A 34 3.39 -4.26 -2.48
CA CYS A 34 2.08 -3.72 -2.87
C CYS A 34 1.72 -4.11 -4.31
N ASP A 35 2.68 -4.03 -5.23
CA ASP A 35 2.52 -4.39 -6.64
C ASP A 35 2.22 -5.88 -6.80
N ARG A 36 2.99 -6.75 -6.12
CA ARG A 36 2.73 -8.20 -6.09
C ARG A 36 1.33 -8.54 -5.61
N ASP A 37 0.91 -7.92 -4.50
CA ASP A 37 -0.42 -8.16 -3.97
C ASP A 37 -1.52 -7.67 -4.94
N TYR A 38 -1.31 -6.53 -5.61
CA TYR A 38 -2.23 -6.00 -6.61
C TYR A 38 -2.40 -7.00 -7.77
N TRP A 39 -1.30 -7.51 -8.33
CA TRP A 39 -1.37 -8.49 -9.41
C TRP A 39 -1.95 -9.85 -8.98
N ALA A 40 -1.87 -10.18 -7.69
CA ALA A 40 -2.45 -11.41 -7.13
C ALA A 40 -3.95 -11.29 -6.79
N ARG A 41 -4.41 -10.13 -6.29
CA ARG A 41 -5.76 -9.96 -5.71
C ARG A 41 -6.64 -8.96 -6.46
N GLY A 42 -6.03 -8.15 -7.32
CA GLY A 42 -6.67 -7.08 -8.07
C GLY A 42 -6.98 -5.84 -7.25
N GLN A 43 -8.16 -5.26 -7.50
CA GLN A 43 -8.59 -3.92 -7.03
C GLN A 43 -8.92 -3.90 -5.52
N CYS A 44 -7.94 -4.24 -4.70
CA CYS A 44 -8.00 -4.19 -3.25
C CYS A 44 -7.28 -2.95 -2.74
N CYS A 45 -7.88 -2.27 -1.77
CA CYS A 45 -7.47 -0.95 -1.33
C CYS A 45 -7.09 -0.99 0.15
N ALA A 46 -5.88 -0.54 0.51
CA ALA A 46 -5.46 -0.32 1.90
C ALA A 46 -5.84 1.12 2.30
N GLY A 47 -7.11 1.48 2.13
CA GLY A 47 -7.56 2.85 1.87
C GLY A 47 -7.70 3.09 0.38
N CYS A 48 -8.18 4.26 -0.06
CA CYS A 48 -8.39 4.53 -1.50
C CYS A 48 -7.11 4.50 -2.36
N ASP A 49 -5.95 4.35 -1.74
CA ASP A 49 -4.66 4.15 -2.38
C ASP A 49 -4.06 2.84 -1.86
N ARG A 50 -3.67 1.95 -2.78
CA ARG A 50 -3.05 0.66 -2.44
C ARG A 50 -1.58 0.84 -2.02
N TRP A 51 -0.93 1.86 -2.53
CA TRP A 51 0.50 2.09 -2.38
C TRP A 51 0.81 3.01 -1.19
N ILE A 52 -0.16 3.81 -0.76
CA ILE A 52 -0.06 4.64 0.44
C ILE A 52 -0.85 4.00 1.57
N SER A 53 -0.15 3.42 2.54
CA SER A 53 -0.76 2.91 3.78
C SER A 53 -0.27 3.68 4.99
N ASP A 54 -1.17 3.95 5.92
CA ASP A 54 -0.84 4.56 7.21
C ASP A 54 -0.17 3.55 8.16
N MET A 55 -0.54 2.26 8.06
CA MET A 55 -0.17 1.23 9.02
C MET A 55 -0.08 -0.17 8.39
N GLY A 56 0.98 -0.46 7.63
CA GLY A 56 1.27 -1.82 7.15
C GLY A 56 0.13 -2.45 6.35
N ARG A 57 -0.14 -1.93 5.16
CA ARG A 57 -1.29 -2.30 4.31
C ARG A 57 -2.64 -1.97 4.93
N VAL A 58 -2.70 -0.94 5.76
CA VAL A 58 -3.95 -0.35 6.28
C VAL A 58 -3.94 1.15 6.04
N GLY A 59 -5.07 1.71 5.61
CA GLY A 59 -5.18 3.14 5.37
C GLY A 59 -6.64 3.59 5.22
N GLN A 60 -6.80 4.90 5.13
CA GLN A 60 -8.12 5.54 5.16
C GLN A 60 -8.80 5.51 3.80
N CYS A 61 -10.08 5.17 3.78
CA CYS A 61 -10.91 5.25 2.59
C CYS A 61 -11.26 6.72 2.31
N LYS A 62 -10.76 7.29 1.21
CA LYS A 62 -11.06 8.66 0.78
C LYS A 62 -12.40 8.80 0.04
N ALA A 63 -13.00 7.69 -0.38
CA ALA A 63 -14.29 7.67 -1.06
C ALA A 63 -15.49 7.54 -0.11
N ALA A 64 -15.25 7.12 1.13
CA ALA A 64 -16.27 7.05 2.17
C ALA A 64 -16.50 8.43 2.80
N GLY A 65 -17.67 8.60 3.43
CA GLY A 65 -17.94 9.76 4.28
C GLY A 65 -17.22 9.68 5.63
N ILE A 66 -17.18 10.82 6.33
CA ILE A 66 -16.75 10.87 7.74
C ILE A 66 -17.72 10.02 8.57
N VAL A 67 -17.18 9.05 9.29
CA VAL A 67 -17.92 8.21 10.23
C VAL A 67 -17.62 8.62 11.66
N SER A 68 -18.43 8.13 12.60
CA SER A 68 -18.15 8.36 14.02
C SER A 68 -16.80 7.77 14.40
N ALA A 69 -16.25 8.28 15.50
CA ALA A 69 -14.96 7.84 16.00
C ALA A 69 -14.95 6.34 16.37
N ALA A 70 -16.09 5.80 16.79
CA ALA A 70 -16.25 4.37 17.06
C ALA A 70 -16.17 3.55 15.77
N GLU A 71 -16.94 3.92 14.75
CA GLU A 71 -17.05 3.19 13.47
C GLU A 71 -15.74 3.21 12.67
N LYS A 72 -14.97 4.31 12.79
CA LYS A 72 -13.70 4.53 12.07
C LYS A 72 -12.73 3.35 12.15
N MET A 73 -12.63 2.71 13.33
CA MET A 73 -11.71 1.60 13.60
C MET A 73 -12.41 0.24 13.64
N THR A 74 -13.74 0.22 13.82
CA THR A 74 -14.53 -1.01 13.77
C THR A 74 -14.46 -1.68 12.40
N SER A 75 -14.25 -0.91 11.33
CA SER A 75 -14.00 -1.45 9.99
C SER A 75 -12.74 -2.32 9.90
N LEU A 76 -11.79 -2.20 10.84
CA LEU A 76 -10.62 -3.06 10.99
C LEU A 76 -10.84 -4.25 11.94
N GLY A 77 -12.05 -4.40 12.50
CA GLY A 77 -12.39 -5.39 13.53
C GLY A 77 -11.94 -4.98 14.93
N ILE A 78 -11.49 -3.74 15.13
CA ILE A 78 -11.01 -3.26 16.43
C ILE A 78 -12.21 -2.77 17.25
N GLN A 79 -12.49 -3.47 18.34
CA GLN A 79 -13.65 -3.20 19.20
C GLN A 79 -13.33 -2.26 20.37
N ALA A 80 -12.09 -2.28 20.86
CA ALA A 80 -11.65 -1.47 21.98
C ALA A 80 -10.35 -0.73 21.65
N ILE A 81 -10.36 0.58 21.87
CA ILE A 81 -9.20 1.48 21.75
C ILE A 81 -9.21 2.40 22.96
N SER A 82 -8.05 2.57 23.60
CA SER A 82 -7.85 3.40 24.79
C SER A 82 -7.53 4.86 24.49
N VAL A 83 -7.23 5.22 23.23
CA VAL A 83 -6.92 6.60 22.84
C VAL A 83 -8.18 7.39 22.45
N PRO A 84 -8.24 8.72 22.69
CA PRO A 84 -9.34 9.56 22.26
C PRO A 84 -9.54 9.45 20.74
N ARG A 85 -10.78 9.18 20.33
CA ARG A 85 -11.12 9.00 18.91
C ARG A 85 -11.80 10.26 18.41
N THR A 86 -11.28 10.83 17.33
CA THR A 86 -11.99 11.85 16.54
C THR A 86 -12.75 11.19 15.39
N PRO A 87 -13.91 11.74 14.99
CA PRO A 87 -14.56 11.35 13.75
C PRO A 87 -13.59 11.45 12.56
N GLY A 88 -13.78 10.61 11.55
CA GLY A 88 -12.94 10.64 10.36
C GLY A 88 -13.29 9.57 9.35
N LEU A 89 -12.43 9.39 8.37
CA LEU A 89 -12.60 8.39 7.32
C LEU A 89 -12.34 6.98 7.87
N PRO A 90 -13.16 5.98 7.50
CA PRO A 90 -12.97 4.61 7.95
C PRO A 90 -11.69 4.02 7.37
N TYR A 91 -11.09 3.10 8.13
CA TYR A 91 -9.90 2.38 7.69
C TYR A 91 -10.26 1.09 6.95
N THR A 92 -9.44 0.71 5.98
CA THR A 92 -9.56 -0.58 5.27
C THR A 92 -8.20 -1.27 5.20
N ARG A 93 -8.22 -2.60 5.20
CA ARG A 93 -7.04 -3.45 5.05
C ARG A 93 -6.76 -3.67 3.57
N GLY A 94 -5.52 -3.96 3.20
CA GLY A 94 -5.11 -4.22 1.83
C GLY A 94 -5.71 -5.48 1.21
N ASP A 95 -6.56 -6.24 1.88
CA ASP A 95 -7.38 -7.29 1.25
C ASP A 95 -8.82 -6.83 0.99
N PHE A 96 -9.21 -5.66 1.46
CA PHE A 96 -10.52 -5.09 1.23
C PHE A 96 -10.68 -4.71 -0.23
N HIS A 97 -11.63 -5.36 -0.90
CA HIS A 97 -11.94 -5.06 -2.29
C HIS A 97 -12.78 -3.77 -2.40
N CYS A 98 -12.31 -2.82 -3.21
CA CYS A 98 -12.99 -1.55 -3.39
C CYS A 98 -13.42 -1.38 -4.84
N GLY A 99 -14.73 -1.41 -5.10
CA GLY A 99 -15.28 -1.20 -6.44
C GLY A 99 -15.09 0.22 -7.00
N LEU A 100 -14.56 1.14 -6.20
CA LEU A 100 -14.20 2.50 -6.63
C LEU A 100 -12.72 2.65 -6.93
N PHE A 101 -11.90 1.65 -6.62
CA PHE A 101 -10.48 1.68 -6.93
C PHE A 101 -10.28 1.61 -8.43
N LYS A 102 -9.54 2.57 -8.97
CA LYS A 102 -9.17 2.64 -10.38
C LYS A 102 -7.66 2.72 -10.47
N ASP A 103 -7.08 1.74 -11.14
CA ASP A 103 -5.67 1.79 -11.49
C ASP A 103 -5.50 2.47 -12.85
N GLU A 104 -5.06 3.72 -12.82
CA GLU A 104 -4.77 4.55 -14.00
C GLU A 104 -3.29 4.47 -14.42
N PHE A 105 -2.44 3.77 -13.67
CA PHE A 105 -1.01 3.68 -13.93
C PHE A 105 -0.71 2.82 -15.18
N ASP A 106 0.20 3.27 -16.04
CA ASP A 106 0.64 2.50 -17.19
C ASP A 106 1.79 1.56 -16.83
N TRP A 107 1.44 0.30 -16.52
CA TRP A 107 2.41 -0.74 -16.18
C TRP A 107 3.40 -1.07 -17.28
N SER A 108 3.11 -0.73 -18.54
CA SER A 108 4.05 -0.97 -19.65
C SER A 108 5.28 -0.06 -19.60
N THR A 109 5.26 0.97 -18.75
CA THR A 109 6.39 1.87 -18.52
C THR A 109 7.48 1.28 -17.63
N LEU A 110 7.21 0.17 -16.94
CA LEU A 110 8.16 -0.51 -16.05
C LEU A 110 9.00 -1.53 -16.82
N ASP A 111 10.16 -1.90 -16.25
CA ASP A 111 11.03 -2.89 -16.85
C ASP A 111 10.43 -4.30 -16.81
N ALA A 112 10.72 -5.09 -17.84
CA ALA A 112 10.16 -6.44 -17.99
C ALA A 112 10.53 -7.37 -16.83
N GLU A 113 11.76 -7.26 -16.29
CA GLU A 113 12.24 -8.09 -15.18
C GLU A 113 11.45 -7.81 -13.89
N TYR A 114 11.17 -6.54 -13.60
CA TYR A 114 10.31 -6.12 -12.51
C TYR A 114 8.89 -6.64 -12.69
N LEU A 115 8.31 -6.48 -13.88
CA LEU A 115 6.98 -6.96 -14.20
C LEU A 115 6.86 -8.48 -14.05
N GLU A 116 7.89 -9.25 -14.42
CA GLU A 116 7.95 -10.69 -14.16
C GLU A 116 7.99 -11.00 -12.66
N ARG A 117 8.85 -10.30 -11.91
CA ARG A 117 9.03 -10.48 -10.47
C ARG A 117 7.79 -10.19 -9.65
N ILE A 118 6.97 -9.21 -10.06
CA ILE A 118 5.70 -8.91 -9.40
C ILE A 118 4.53 -9.79 -9.90
N GLY A 119 4.76 -10.64 -10.90
CA GLY A 119 3.74 -11.52 -11.47
C GLY A 119 2.79 -10.83 -12.44
N ALA A 120 3.16 -9.68 -13.01
CA ALA A 120 2.38 -8.97 -14.02
C ALA A 120 2.47 -9.61 -15.41
N MET A 121 3.50 -10.43 -15.67
CA MET A 121 3.75 -11.02 -16.99
C MET A 121 3.19 -12.45 -17.13
N ARG A 122 2.77 -12.81 -18.34
CA ARG A 122 2.40 -14.17 -18.75
C ARG A 122 2.90 -14.42 -20.17
N HIS A 123 3.68 -15.49 -20.37
CA HIS A 123 4.25 -15.85 -21.68
C HIS A 123 5.05 -14.70 -22.35
N GLY A 124 5.74 -13.87 -21.55
CA GLY A 124 6.52 -12.74 -22.07
C GLY A 124 5.71 -11.49 -22.41
N GLU A 125 4.40 -11.50 -22.15
CA GLU A 125 3.51 -10.35 -22.37
C GLU A 125 2.88 -9.89 -21.06
N LEU A 126 2.62 -8.58 -20.95
CA LEU A 126 1.92 -8.00 -19.81
C LEU A 126 0.48 -8.51 -19.77
N LYS A 127 0.07 -9.06 -18.63
CA LYS A 127 -1.31 -9.51 -18.41
C LYS A 127 -2.26 -8.31 -18.49
N PRO A 128 -3.54 -8.53 -18.89
CA PRO A 128 -4.56 -7.53 -18.63
C PRO A 128 -4.61 -7.23 -17.12
N LYS A 129 -4.81 -5.95 -16.77
CA LYS A 129 -4.94 -5.53 -15.38
C LYS A 129 -5.98 -6.39 -14.67
N PRO A 130 -5.75 -6.81 -13.42
CA PRO A 130 -6.73 -7.63 -12.72
C PRO A 130 -8.02 -6.83 -12.52
N ILE A 131 -9.11 -7.32 -13.10
CA ILE A 131 -10.46 -6.80 -12.90
C ILE A 131 -11.14 -7.76 -11.96
N HIS A 132 -11.71 -7.27 -10.86
CA HIS A 132 -12.62 -8.10 -10.09
C HIS A 132 -13.96 -8.10 -10.84
N VAL A 133 -14.16 -9.11 -11.69
CA VAL A 133 -15.46 -9.35 -12.29
C VAL A 133 -16.37 -9.69 -11.10
N ARG A 134 -17.37 -8.83 -10.83
CA ARG A 134 -18.61 -9.34 -10.23
C ARG A 134 -19.19 -10.25 -11.31
N GLU A 135 -18.81 -11.53 -11.32
CA GLU A 135 -19.61 -12.49 -12.05
C GLU A 135 -20.99 -12.42 -11.43
N HIS A 136 -21.90 -11.74 -12.12
CA HIS A 136 -23.32 -11.92 -11.94
C HIS A 136 -23.61 -13.39 -12.27
N ILE A 137 -23.44 -14.26 -11.28
CA ILE A 137 -24.05 -15.58 -11.27
C ILE A 137 -25.56 -15.33 -11.20
N ASN A 138 -26.19 -15.19 -12.36
CA ASN A 138 -27.58 -15.56 -12.62
C ASN A 138 -27.86 -15.51 -14.13
N GLU A 139 -27.10 -16.28 -14.90
CA GLU A 139 -27.59 -16.88 -16.13
C GLU A 139 -27.57 -18.39 -15.92
N ARG A 140 -28.63 -18.90 -15.29
CA ARG A 140 -29.19 -20.27 -15.35
C ARG A 140 -30.00 -20.55 -14.08
N ARG A 141 -31.26 -20.12 -14.09
CA ARG A 141 -32.38 -20.99 -13.69
C ARG A 141 -33.71 -20.44 -14.18
#